data_AF-A0A7S3YXR4-F1
#
_entry.id   AF-A0A7S3YXR4-F1
#
_cell.length_a   1.000
_cell.length_b   1.000
_cell.length_c   1.000
_cell.angle_alpha   90.00
_cell.angle_beta   90.00
_cell.angle_gamma   90.00
#
_symmetry.space_group_name_H-M   'P 1'
#
loop_
_entity.id
_entity.type
_entity.pdbx_description
1 polymer ?
#
loop_
_entity_poly.entity_id
_entity_poly.type
_entity_poly.pdbx_seq_one_letter_code
_entity_poly.pdbx_strand_id
1 'polypeptide(L)'
;ETFTQMVPPGTDLKIAYKQATMDDKRFIEQMSFFFTELFGKHEEGIETANKAGFAQGIDYLIEITKVANMEMFNTCLQFWRHFAQSFVRPGRVLRGRNSATERNYYAPQMHRLREFLVTR
;
A
#
# COMPACT_ATOMS: atom_id res chain seq x y z
N GLU A 1 7.74 -6.74 19.58
CA GLU A 1 6.50 -5.95 19.40
C GLU A 1 5.96 -6.24 18.01
N THR A 2 4.65 -6.41 17.87
CA THR A 2 4.05 -6.60 16.53
C THR A 2 3.90 -5.25 15.85
N PHE A 3 3.95 -5.23 14.52
CA PHE A 3 3.84 -4.00 13.73
C PHE A 3 2.59 -3.17 14.07
N THR A 4 1.48 -3.82 14.37
CA THR A 4 0.22 -3.19 14.79
C THR A 4 0.29 -2.47 16.13
N GLN A 5 1.30 -2.77 16.96
CA GLN A 5 1.58 -2.06 18.21
C GLN A 5 2.37 -0.78 17.96
N MET A 6 3.26 -0.78 16.96
CA MET A 6 4.06 0.40 16.58
C MET A 6 3.23 1.41 15.78
N VAL A 7 2.39 0.94 14.86
CA VAL A 7 1.47 1.76 14.08
C VAL A 7 0.07 1.14 14.13
N PRO A 8 -0.79 1.59 15.06
CA PRO A 8 -2.15 1.10 15.16
C PRO A 8 -2.93 1.23 13.84
N PRO A 9 -3.78 0.26 13.49
CA PRO A 9 -4.70 0.42 12.36
C PRO A 9 -5.57 1.67 12.53
N GLY A 10 -5.67 2.49 11.49
CA GLY A 10 -6.45 3.73 11.52
C GLY A 10 -5.69 4.96 12.04
N THR A 11 -4.39 4.84 12.35
CA THR A 11 -3.55 6.01 12.60
C THR A 11 -3.53 6.94 11.38
N ASP A 12 -3.86 8.22 11.59
CA ASP A 12 -3.68 9.26 10.58
C ASP A 12 -2.19 9.58 10.44
N LEU A 13 -1.53 8.87 9.52
CA LEU A 13 -0.09 9.03 9.27
C LEU A 13 0.27 10.42 8.74
N LYS A 14 -0.67 11.15 8.13
CA LYS A 14 -0.41 12.52 7.66
C LYS A 14 -0.24 13.46 8.86
N ILE A 15 -1.11 13.36 9.86
CA ILE A 15 -1.00 14.16 11.10
C ILE A 15 0.20 13.71 11.93
N ALA A 16 0.35 12.38 12.12
CA ALA A 16 1.45 11.81 12.89
C ALA A 16 2.80 12.24 12.30
N TYR A 17 2.97 12.15 10.97
CA TYR A 17 4.21 12.58 10.31
C TYR A 17 4.49 14.08 10.47
N LYS A 18 3.46 14.93 10.51
CA LYS A 18 3.64 16.38 10.69
C LYS A 18 4.21 16.72 12.08
N GLN A 19 3.74 16.01 13.11
CA GLN A 19 4.12 16.24 14.52
C GLN A 19 5.29 15.37 14.98
N ALA A 20 5.65 14.36 14.19
CA ALA A 20 6.70 13.40 14.46
C ALA A 20 8.09 14.02 14.58
N THR A 21 8.92 13.39 15.42
CA THR A 21 10.35 13.65 15.52
C THR A 21 11.06 13.29 14.22
N MET A 22 12.34 13.67 14.09
CA MET A 22 13.13 13.31 12.90
C MET A 22 13.28 11.78 12.77
N ASP A 23 13.44 11.07 13.89
CA ASP A 23 13.57 9.61 13.90
C ASP A 23 12.26 8.92 13.51
N ASP A 24 11.12 9.39 14.01
CA ASP A 24 9.80 8.87 13.65
C ASP A 24 9.46 9.10 12.17
N LYS A 25 9.84 10.27 11.63
CA LYS A 25 9.70 10.57 10.20
C LYS A 25 10.54 9.61 9.37
N ARG A 26 11.80 9.41 9.75
CA ARG A 26 12.70 8.46 9.09
C ARG A 26 12.16 7.04 9.15
N PHE A 27 11.56 6.64 10.26
CA PHE A 27 10.89 5.34 10.38
C PHE A 27 9.75 5.20 9.36
N ILE A 28 8.86 6.19 9.25
CA ILE A 28 7.76 6.21 8.27
C ILE A 28 8.30 6.17 6.82
N GLU A 29 9.42 6.88 6.55
CA GLU A 29 10.10 6.82 5.25
C GLU A 29 10.59 5.41 4.94
N GLN A 30 11.35 4.80 5.86
CA GLN A 30 11.86 3.43 5.70
C GLN A 30 10.72 2.41 5.53
N MET A 31 9.60 2.62 6.23
CA MET A 31 8.41 1.79 6.04
C MET A 31 7.83 1.91 4.62
N SER A 32 7.78 3.13 4.05
CA SER A 32 7.28 3.32 2.70
C SER A 32 8.13 2.55 1.68
N PHE A 33 9.46 2.57 1.83
CA PHE A 33 10.38 1.81 0.98
C PHE A 33 10.21 0.31 1.19
N PHE A 34 10.15 -0.14 2.45
CA PHE A 34 9.96 -1.55 2.78
C PHE A 34 8.69 -2.13 2.16
N PHE A 35 7.55 -1.45 2.34
CA PHE A 35 6.27 -1.95 1.80
C PHE A 35 6.26 -1.93 0.28
N THR A 36 6.73 -0.87 -0.36
CA THR A 36 6.74 -0.79 -1.82
C THR A 36 7.68 -1.81 -2.44
N GLU A 37 8.83 -2.10 -1.81
CA GLU A 37 9.76 -3.13 -2.27
C GLU A 37 9.22 -4.55 -2.04
N LEU A 38 8.73 -4.84 -0.83
CA LEU A 38 8.20 -6.15 -0.48
C LEU A 38 7.00 -6.52 -1.32
N PHE A 39 5.99 -5.63 -1.39
CA PHE A 39 4.78 -5.88 -2.13
C PHE A 39 5.01 -5.84 -3.64
N GLY A 40 5.89 -4.95 -4.14
CA GLY A 40 6.20 -4.87 -5.56
C GLY A 40 6.87 -6.13 -6.12
N LYS A 41 7.69 -6.83 -5.32
CA LYS A 41 8.38 -8.06 -5.76
C LYS A 41 7.62 -9.34 -5.46
N HIS A 42 6.82 -9.36 -4.38
CA HIS A 42 6.27 -10.59 -3.82
C HIS A 42 4.74 -10.57 -3.64
N GLU A 43 4.01 -9.64 -4.29
CA GLU A 43 2.55 -9.51 -4.18
C GLU A 43 1.81 -10.86 -4.26
N GLU A 44 2.12 -11.69 -5.25
CA GLU A 44 1.41 -12.95 -5.49
C GLU A 44 1.66 -14.00 -4.39
N GLY A 45 2.90 -14.10 -3.91
CA GLY A 45 3.27 -15.03 -2.86
C GLY A 45 2.64 -14.65 -1.51
N ILE A 46 2.69 -13.36 -1.17
CA ILE A 46 2.12 -12.84 0.07
C ILE A 46 0.60 -12.94 0.04
N GLU A 47 -0.04 -12.60 -1.08
CA GLU A 47 -1.49 -12.69 -1.23
C GLU A 47 -1.99 -14.13 -1.11
N THR A 48 -1.23 -15.10 -1.64
CA THR A 48 -1.59 -16.53 -1.54
C THR A 48 -1.44 -17.05 -0.11
N ALA A 49 -0.39 -16.64 0.60
CA ALA A 49 -0.12 -17.10 1.96
C ALA A 49 -0.99 -16.40 3.01
N ASN A 50 -1.22 -15.09 2.86
CA ASN A 50 -1.97 -14.28 3.81
C ASN A 50 -2.64 -13.08 3.13
N LYS A 51 -3.75 -13.34 2.44
CA LYS A 51 -4.53 -12.32 1.75
C LYS A 51 -5.00 -11.19 2.65
N ALA A 52 -5.45 -11.50 3.87
CA ALA A 52 -5.94 -10.50 4.82
C ALA A 52 -4.81 -9.57 5.30
N GLY A 53 -3.63 -10.13 5.62
CA GLY A 53 -2.46 -9.35 6.00
C GLY A 53 -1.94 -8.48 4.86
N PHE A 54 -1.97 -8.97 3.62
CA PHE A 54 -1.64 -8.16 2.45
C PHE A 54 -2.61 -6.99 2.29
N ALA A 55 -3.92 -7.25 2.40
CA ALA A 55 -4.95 -6.20 2.32
C ALA A 55 -4.74 -5.12 3.39
N GLN A 56 -4.40 -5.51 4.62
CA GLN A 56 -4.05 -4.59 5.69
C GLN A 56 -2.78 -3.78 5.35
N GLY A 57 -1.77 -4.41 4.76
CA GLY A 57 -0.57 -3.72 4.29
C GLY A 57 -0.86 -2.68 3.20
N ILE A 58 -1.78 -2.99 2.28
CA ILE A 58 -2.28 -2.03 1.28
C ILE A 58 -2.98 -0.85 1.95
N ASP A 59 -3.76 -1.07 3.01
CA ASP A 59 -4.38 0.02 3.78
C ASP A 59 -3.33 0.95 4.40
N TYR A 60 -2.26 0.39 5.00
CA TYR A 60 -1.15 1.20 5.52
C TYR A 60 -0.47 2.01 4.40
N LEU A 61 -0.27 1.42 3.23
CA LEU A 61 0.35 2.12 2.11
C LEU A 61 -0.51 3.27 1.59
N ILE A 62 -1.84 3.15 1.65
CA ILE A 62 -2.77 4.25 1.35
C ILE A 62 -2.55 5.40 2.35
N GLU A 63 -2.47 5.10 3.65
CA GLU A 63 -2.22 6.12 4.67
C GLU A 63 -0.84 6.78 4.49
N ILE A 64 0.20 6.01 4.19
CA ILE A 64 1.54 6.52 3.86
C ILE A 64 1.48 7.43 2.63
N THR A 65 0.70 7.06 1.61
CA THR A 65 0.55 7.86 0.39
C THR A 65 -0.02 9.26 0.70
N LYS A 66 -0.79 9.43 1.77
CA LYS A 66 -1.35 10.73 2.19
C LYS A 66 -0.33 11.67 2.86
N VAL A 67 0.84 11.18 3.23
CA VAL A 67 1.90 11.97 3.87
C VAL A 67 2.41 13.06 2.91
N ALA A 68 2.65 14.25 3.45
CA ALA A 68 3.12 15.43 2.72
C ALA A 68 4.65 15.38 2.47
N ASN A 69 5.15 14.28 1.90
CA ASN A 69 6.53 14.11 1.44
C ASN A 69 6.51 13.65 -0.03
N MET A 70 7.16 14.40 -0.93
CA MET A 70 7.15 14.13 -2.36
C MET A 70 7.91 12.86 -2.74
N GLU A 71 8.99 12.53 -2.04
CA GLU A 71 9.79 11.33 -2.30
C GLU A 71 9.00 10.08 -1.94
N MET A 72 8.40 10.06 -0.74
CA MET A 72 7.52 8.96 -0.33
C MET A 72 6.33 8.80 -1.27
N PHE A 73 5.73 9.92 -1.70
CA PHE A 73 4.63 9.88 -2.64
C PHE A 73 5.04 9.27 -3.99
N ASN A 74 6.18 9.68 -4.54
CA ASN A 74 6.69 9.14 -5.80
C ASN A 74 6.96 7.63 -5.71
N THR A 75 7.58 7.18 -4.61
CA THR A 75 7.83 5.76 -4.32
C THR A 75 6.52 4.98 -4.26
N CYS A 76 5.53 5.46 -3.50
CA CYS A 76 4.22 4.83 -3.42
C CYS A 76 3.48 4.84 -4.77
N LEU A 77 3.58 5.93 -5.55
CA LEU A 77 2.93 6.05 -6.85
C LEU A 77 3.50 5.05 -7.87
N GLN A 78 4.81 4.77 -7.83
CA GLN A 78 5.40 3.71 -8.64
C GLN A 78 4.80 2.34 -8.30
N PHE A 79 4.67 2.03 -7.00
CA PHE A 79 3.98 0.83 -6.56
C PHE A 79 2.52 0.79 -7.04
N TRP A 80 1.76 1.87 -6.88
CA TRP A 80 0.34 1.89 -7.28
C TRP A 80 0.16 1.69 -8.79
N ARG A 81 1.07 2.21 -9.61
CA ARG A 81 1.08 1.94 -11.06
C ARG A 81 1.34 0.46 -11.33
N HIS A 82 2.31 -0.15 -10.66
CA HIS A 82 2.60 -1.59 -10.79
C HIS A 82 1.39 -2.43 -10.37
N PHE A 83 0.80 -2.13 -9.21
CA PHE A 83 -0.34 -2.83 -8.66
C PHE A 83 -1.58 -2.70 -9.55
N ALA A 84 -1.88 -1.51 -10.07
CA ALA A 84 -2.97 -1.32 -11.02
C ALA A 84 -2.78 -2.14 -12.31
N GLN A 85 -1.55 -2.19 -12.83
CA GLN A 85 -1.24 -3.00 -14.02
C GLN A 85 -1.39 -4.50 -13.75
N SER A 86 -1.09 -4.98 -12.54
CA SER A 86 -1.15 -6.41 -12.22
C SER A 86 -2.57 -6.98 -12.38
N PHE A 87 -3.61 -6.17 -12.17
CA PHE A 87 -5.01 -6.55 -12.42
C PHE A 87 -5.42 -6.64 -13.89
N VAL A 88 -4.69 -5.96 -14.78
CA VAL A 88 -4.98 -5.92 -16.23
C VAL A 88 -4.19 -6.98 -16.98
N ARG A 89 -3.03 -7.40 -16.46
CA ARG A 89 -2.13 -8.33 -17.14
C ARG A 89 -2.81 -9.69 -17.40
N PRO A 90 -2.84 -10.17 -18.65
CA PRO A 90 -3.45 -11.47 -19.00
C PRO A 90 -2.74 -12.66 -18.33
N GLY A 91 -1.47 -12.49 -17.93
CA GLY A 91 -0.69 -13.51 -17.23
C GLY A 91 -1.29 -14.01 -15.91
N ARG A 92 -2.10 -13.20 -15.20
CA ARG A 92 -2.82 -13.68 -13.99
C ARG A 92 -3.95 -14.64 -14.33
N VAL A 93 -4.65 -14.37 -15.44
CA VAL A 93 -5.74 -15.24 -15.93
C VAL A 93 -5.17 -16.60 -16.37
N LEU A 94 -4.02 -16.60 -17.05
CA LEU A 94 -3.33 -17.83 -17.48
C LEU A 94 -2.81 -18.69 -16.31
N ARG A 95 -2.59 -18.10 -15.12
CA ARG A 95 -2.24 -18.82 -13.89
C ARG A 95 -3.45 -19.30 -13.08
N GLY A 96 -4.66 -19.26 -13.65
CA GLY A 96 -5.88 -19.73 -13.00
C GLY A 96 -6.41 -18.79 -11.91
N ARG A 97 -5.88 -17.57 -11.78
CA ARG A 97 -6.43 -16.55 -10.88
C ARG A 97 -7.54 -15.78 -11.58
N ASN A 98 -8.71 -15.72 -10.95
CA ASN A 98 -9.83 -14.92 -11.45
C ASN A 98 -9.56 -13.45 -11.16
N SER A 99 -8.96 -12.75 -12.13
CA SER A 99 -8.62 -11.32 -12.03
C SER A 99 -9.83 -10.44 -11.69
N ALA A 100 -11.06 -10.89 -11.97
CA ALA A 100 -12.28 -10.18 -11.57
C ALA A 100 -12.52 -10.27 -10.05
N THR A 101 -12.28 -11.44 -9.44
CA THR A 101 -12.46 -11.64 -7.99
C THR A 101 -11.43 -10.86 -7.19
N GLU A 102 -10.17 -10.83 -7.65
CA GLU A 102 -9.11 -10.04 -7.01
C GLU A 102 -9.41 -8.54 -7.13
N ARG A 103 -9.83 -8.06 -8.31
CA ARG A 103 -10.24 -6.67 -8.52
C ARG A 103 -11.38 -6.27 -7.59
N ASN A 104 -12.41 -7.11 -7.45
CA ASN A 104 -13.54 -6.84 -6.56
C ASN A 104 -13.12 -6.79 -5.09
N TYR A 105 -12.15 -7.62 -4.69
CA TYR A 105 -11.66 -7.66 -3.31
C TYR A 105 -10.91 -6.38 -2.91
N TYR A 106 -10.07 -5.82 -3.79
CA TYR A 106 -9.33 -4.58 -3.52
C TYR A 106 -10.04 -3.30 -3.98
N ALA A 107 -11.25 -3.41 -4.53
CA ALA A 107 -12.01 -2.26 -5.03
C ALA A 107 -12.19 -1.15 -3.97
N PRO A 108 -12.48 -1.43 -2.69
CA PRO A 108 -12.61 -0.39 -1.66
C PRO A 108 -11.30 0.38 -1.41
N GLN A 109 -10.15 -0.30 -1.41
CA GLN A 109 -8.83 0.30 -1.26
C GLN A 109 -8.51 1.20 -2.47
N MET A 110 -8.73 0.68 -3.68
CA MET A 110 -8.47 1.41 -4.92
C MET A 110 -9.37 2.63 -5.08
N HIS A 111 -10.61 2.55 -4.60
CA HIS A 111 -11.53 3.69 -4.59
C HIS A 111 -11.01 4.83 -3.70
N ARG A 112 -10.64 4.53 -2.44
CA ARG A 112 -10.06 5.52 -1.51
C ARG A 112 -8.77 6.13 -2.03
N LEU A 113 -7.90 5.32 -2.63
CA LEU A 113 -6.69 5.80 -3.29
C LEU A 113 -7.02 6.77 -4.43
N ARG A 114 -8.00 6.44 -5.27
CA ARG A 114 -8.42 7.30 -6.40
C ARG A 114 -8.95 8.64 -5.91
N GLU A 115 -9.82 8.63 -4.90
CA GLU A 115 -10.34 9.87 -4.30
C GLU A 115 -9.20 10.76 -3.83
N PHE A 116 -8.25 10.19 -3.09
CA PHE A 116 -7.08 10.94 -2.63
C PHE A 116 -6.26 11.50 -3.80
N LEU A 117 -5.90 10.67 -4.79
CA LEU A 117 -5.06 11.09 -5.92
C LEU A 117 -5.69 12.20 -6.78
N VAL A 118 -7.02 12.28 -6.85
CA VAL A 118 -7.73 13.35 -7.57
C VAL A 118 -7.76 14.65 -6.78
N THR A 119 -7.77 14.57 -5.44
CA THR A 119 -7.91 15.73 -4.54
C THR A 119 -6.59 16.35 -4.06
N ARG A 120 -5.46 15.66 -4.25
CA ARG A 120 -4.13 16.08 -3.77
C ARG A 120 -3.60 17.29 -4.54
#